data_AF-A0A5B0TY46-F1
#
_entry.id   AF-A0A5B0TY46-F1
#
_cell.length_a   1.000
_cell.length_b   1.000
_cell.length_c   1.000
_cell.angle_alpha   90.00
_cell.angle_beta   90.00
_cell.angle_gamma   90.00
#
_symmetry.space_group_name_H-M   'P 1'
#
loop_
_entity.id
_entity.type
_entity.pdbx_description
1 polymer ?
#
loop_
_entity_poly.entity_id
_entity_poly.type
_entity_poly.pdbx_seq_one_letter_code
_entity_poly.pdbx_strand_id
1 'polypeptide(L)'
;MCTYQIFDQNTYNALPNLAAKAEYLLKCQIGTKEAVNCKSVEFEPSLQAFVGELPLPIYCHGNENQTIQKAVYWLKTQALSKPQQQPQRV
;
A
#
# COMPACT_ATOMS: atom_id res chain seq x y z
N MET A 1 -14.22 -14.57 9.18
CA MET A 1 -12.88 -14.07 9.56
C MET A 1 -12.00 -14.18 8.34
N CYS A 2 -11.61 -13.06 7.72
CA CYS A 2 -10.64 -13.10 6.63
C CYS A 2 -9.25 -13.30 7.25
N THR A 3 -8.70 -14.51 7.12
CA THR A 3 -7.31 -14.79 7.48
C THR A 3 -6.41 -14.10 6.46
N TYR A 4 -5.80 -13.00 6.86
CA TYR A 4 -4.77 -12.35 6.06
C TYR A 4 -3.55 -13.27 5.92
N GLN A 5 -2.92 -13.27 4.75
CA GLN A 5 -1.66 -13.98 4.53
C GLN A 5 -0.50 -13.19 5.13
N ILE A 6 0.51 -13.91 5.64
CA ILE A 6 1.76 -13.30 6.07
C ILE A 6 2.50 -12.82 4.82
N PHE A 7 2.99 -11.59 4.86
CA PHE A 7 3.80 -11.03 3.77
C PHE A 7 5.14 -11.77 3.68
N ASP A 8 5.46 -12.28 2.50
CA ASP A 8 6.73 -12.90 2.17
C ASP A 8 7.40 -12.14 1.02
N GLN A 9 8.58 -11.61 1.29
CA GLN A 9 9.29 -10.75 0.35
C GLN A 9 9.78 -11.51 -0.89
N ASN A 10 10.11 -12.79 -0.76
CA ASN A 10 10.56 -13.62 -1.88
C ASN A 10 9.42 -13.85 -2.88
N THR A 11 8.24 -14.19 -2.37
CA THR A 11 7.00 -14.33 -3.15
C THR A 11 6.67 -13.01 -3.84
N TYR A 12 6.71 -11.89 -3.11
CA TYR A 12 6.47 -10.57 -3.69
C TYR A 12 7.43 -10.23 -4.83
N ASN A 13 8.73 -10.51 -4.66
CA ASN A 13 9.75 -10.22 -5.67
C ASN A 13 9.69 -11.15 -6.89
N ALA A 14 9.20 -12.38 -6.71
CA ALA A 14 9.00 -13.33 -7.80
C ALA A 14 7.81 -12.99 -8.72
N LEU A 15 6.91 -12.08 -8.29
CA LEU A 15 5.75 -11.71 -9.09
C LEU A 15 6.14 -10.87 -10.32
N PRO A 16 5.61 -11.20 -11.51
CA PRO A 16 6.13 -10.69 -12.78
C PRO A 16 5.72 -9.25 -13.10
N ASN A 17 4.69 -8.71 -12.46
CA ASN A 17 4.16 -7.38 -12.78
C ASN A 17 3.52 -6.71 -11.56
N LEU A 18 3.29 -5.39 -11.69
CA LEU A 18 2.72 -4.56 -10.62
C LEU A 18 1.32 -4.99 -10.21
N ALA A 19 0.50 -5.48 -11.15
CA ALA A 19 -0.84 -5.94 -10.86
C ALA A 19 -0.83 -7.19 -9.97
N ALA A 20 -0.02 -8.19 -10.31
CA ALA A 20 0.16 -9.41 -9.52
C ALA A 20 0.76 -9.09 -8.13
N LYS A 21 1.72 -8.16 -8.08
CA LYS A 21 2.25 -7.63 -6.81
C LYS A 21 1.15 -6.99 -5.96
N ALA A 22 0.30 -6.16 -6.56
CA ALA A 22 -0.79 -5.50 -5.83
C ALA A 22 -1.87 -6.49 -5.36
N GLU A 23 -2.23 -7.49 -6.17
CA GLU A 23 -3.14 -8.57 -5.77
C GLU A 23 -2.59 -9.41 -4.61
N TYR A 24 -1.28 -9.69 -4.62
CA TYR A 24 -0.63 -10.37 -3.51
C TYR A 24 -0.70 -9.55 -2.22
N LEU A 25 -0.36 -8.26 -2.30
CA LEU A 25 -0.43 -7.35 -1.15
C LEU A 25 -1.85 -7.20 -0.59
N LEU A 26 -2.89 -7.26 -1.44
CA LEU A 26 -4.31 -7.24 -1.00
C LEU A 26 -4.70 -8.48 -0.19
N LYS A 27 -3.98 -9.59 -0.34
CA LYS A 27 -4.21 -10.81 0.46
C LYS A 27 -3.48 -10.75 1.81
N CYS A 28 -2.51 -9.86 1.93
CA CYS A 28 -1.75 -9.65 3.16
C CYS A 28 -2.42 -8.65 4.11
N GLN A 29 -2.00 -8.64 5.37
CA GLN A 29 -2.48 -7.66 6.34
C GLN A 29 -1.86 -6.29 6.03
N ILE A 30 -2.72 -5.29 5.81
CA ILE A 30 -2.31 -3.90 5.67
C ILE A 30 -2.40 -3.24 7.04
N GLY A 31 -1.27 -2.76 7.53
CA GLY A 31 -1.18 -1.96 8.76
C GLY A 31 -0.81 -0.52 8.46
N THR A 32 -0.60 0.25 9.52
CA THR A 32 -0.05 1.60 9.43
C THR A 32 1.12 1.78 10.39
N LYS A 33 2.02 2.71 10.07
CA LYS A 33 3.04 3.20 11.01
C LYS A 33 3.12 4.71 10.89
N GLU A 34 3.53 5.36 11.97
CA GLU A 34 3.82 6.80 11.96
C GLU A 34 5.00 7.08 11.03
N ALA A 35 4.78 7.91 10.01
CA ALA A 35 5.80 8.28 9.03
C ALA A 35 6.50 9.59 9.39
N VAL A 36 5.78 10.52 10.01
CA VAL A 36 6.34 11.80 10.46
C VAL A 36 5.88 12.08 11.89
N ASN A 37 6.83 11.98 12.81
CA ASN A 37 6.67 12.42 14.19
C ASN A 37 7.07 13.91 14.28
N CYS A 38 6.29 14.77 13.62
CA CYS A 38 6.44 16.21 13.80
C CYS A 38 5.92 16.56 15.19
N LYS A 39 6.80 16.59 16.19
CA LYS A 39 6.49 17.08 17.56
C LYS A 39 6.27 18.60 17.62
N SER A 40 5.87 19.22 16.51
CA SER A 40 5.48 20.61 16.43
C SER A 40 3.97 20.66 16.59
N VAL A 41 3.50 21.49 17.53
CA VAL A 41 2.12 21.59 18.05
C VAL A 41 1.04 21.85 16.97
N GLU A 42 1.45 22.07 15.71
CA GLU A 42 0.59 22.48 14.59
C GLU A 42 0.41 21.39 13.49
N PHE A 43 1.05 20.23 13.60
CA PHE A 43 0.94 19.17 12.56
C PHE A 43 0.46 17.85 13.15
N GLU A 44 -0.70 17.38 12.70
CA GLU A 44 -1.19 16.05 13.05
C GLU A 44 -0.23 14.95 12.54
N PRO A 45 -0.04 13.86 13.31
CA PRO A 45 0.85 12.77 12.91
C PRO A 45 0.38 12.16 11.59
N SER A 46 1.33 12.00 10.66
CA SER A 46 1.07 11.33 9.39
C SER A 46 1.32 9.83 9.54
N LEU A 47 0.34 9.04 9.11
CA LEU A 47 0.38 7.60 9.07
C LEU A 47 0.69 7.16 7.64
N GLN A 48 1.64 6.26 7.50
CA GLN A 48 1.94 5.56 6.26
C GLN A 48 1.41 4.14 6.33
N ALA A 49 0.85 3.64 5.23
CA ALA A 49 0.40 2.25 5.14
C ALA A 49 1.58 1.29 4.87
N PHE A 50 1.53 0.10 5.48
CA PHE A 50 2.54 -0.95 5.33
C PHE A 50 1.90 -2.32 5.09
N VAL A 51 2.61 -3.19 4.39
CA VAL A 51 2.29 -4.61 4.28
C VAL A 51 3.51 -5.41 4.70
N GLY A 52 3.46 -6.00 5.89
CA GLY A 52 4.65 -6.55 6.54
C GLY A 52 5.72 -5.48 6.71
N GLU A 53 6.85 -5.63 6.02
CA GLU A 53 7.97 -4.68 6.02
C GLU A 53 7.95 -3.73 4.81
N LEU A 54 7.01 -3.90 3.88
CA LEU A 54 6.94 -3.08 2.66
C LEU A 54 6.16 -1.78 2.91
N PRO A 55 6.80 -0.60 2.79
CA PRO A 55 6.09 0.68 2.80
C PRO A 55 5.24 0.84 1.53
N LEU A 56 3.98 1.24 1.69
CA LEU A 56 3.14 1.68 0.58
C LEU A 56 3.26 3.21 0.40
N PRO A 57 3.07 3.74 -0.82
CA PRO A 57 3.13 5.17 -1.11
C PRO A 57 1.84 5.90 -0.68
N ILE A 58 1.28 5.56 0.48
CA ILE A 58 0.00 6.08 0.97
C ILE A 58 0.22 6.68 2.34
N TYR A 59 -0.03 7.98 2.43
CA TYR A 59 0.09 8.78 3.65
C TYR A 59 -1.25 9.45 3.95
N CYS A 60 -1.65 9.46 5.21
CA CYS A 60 -2.86 10.13 5.68
C CYS A 60 -2.62 10.74 7.06
N HIS A 61 -3.27 11.86 7.33
CA HIS A 61 -3.21 12.51 8.65
C HIS A 61 -4.25 11.89 9.59
N GLY A 62 -3.82 11.54 10.80
CA GLY A 62 -4.70 11.32 11.96
C GLY A 62 -5.64 10.10 11.97
N ASN A 63 -5.75 9.30 10.90
CA ASN A 63 -6.71 8.20 10.86
C ASN A 63 -6.18 6.91 10.19
N GLU A 64 -5.94 5.88 11.00
CA GLU A 64 -5.50 4.56 10.53
C GLU A 64 -6.49 3.93 9.55
N ASN A 65 -7.78 3.94 9.86
CA ASN A 65 -8.80 3.33 9.01
C ASN A 65 -8.85 4.00 7.63
N GLN A 66 -8.74 5.33 7.56
CA GLN A 66 -8.66 6.03 6.28
C GLN A 66 -7.37 5.66 5.53
N THR A 67 -6.24 5.59 6.23
CA THR A 67 -4.94 5.20 5.65
C THR A 67 -5.03 3.80 5.02
N ILE A 68 -5.59 2.83 5.76
CA ILE A 68 -5.79 1.46 5.30
C ILE A 68 -6.76 1.43 4.12
N GLN A 69 -7.89 2.13 4.19
CA GLN A 69 -8.85 2.16 3.08
C GLN A 69 -8.25 2.75 1.80
N LYS A 70 -7.46 3.83 1.91
CA LYS A 70 -6.74 4.39 0.76
C LYS A 70 -5.69 3.45 0.23
N ALA A 71 -5.00 2.71 1.08
CA ALA A 71 -4.05 1.70 0.68
C ALA A 71 -4.71 0.53 -0.04
N VAL A 72 -5.82 0.02 0.49
CA VAL A 72 -6.64 -1.01 -0.19
C VAL A 72 -7.13 -0.51 -1.53
N TYR A 73 -7.65 0.71 -1.59
CA TYR A 73 -8.13 1.30 -2.84
C TYR A 73 -7.01 1.42 -3.87
N TRP A 74 -5.85 1.97 -3.47
CA TRP A 74 -4.69 2.09 -4.34
C TRP A 74 -4.19 0.72 -4.83
N LEU A 75 -4.10 -0.28 -3.96
CA LEU A 75 -3.72 -1.62 -4.37
C LEU A 75 -4.74 -2.23 -5.34
N LYS A 76 -6.04 -2.02 -5.13
CA LYS A 76 -7.08 -2.45 -6.09
C LYS A 76 -6.93 -1.74 -7.43
N THR A 77 -6.60 -0.45 -7.46
CA THR A 77 -6.37 0.24 -8.74
C THR A 77 -5.12 -0.30 -9.44
N GLN A 78 -4.03 -0.55 -8.72
CA GLN A 78 -2.82 -1.15 -9.30
C GLN A 78 -3.07 -2.58 -9.82
N ALA A 79 -3.89 -3.37 -9.12
CA ALA A 79 -4.28 -4.71 -9.55
C ALA A 79 -5.14 -4.68 -10.82
N LEU A 80 -6.04 -3.69 -10.95
CA LEU A 80 -6.94 -3.54 -12.09
C LEU A 80 -6.30 -2.80 -13.27
N SER A 81 -5.24 -2.02 -13.04
CA SER A 81 -4.41 -1.45 -14.08
C SER A 81 -3.72 -2.59 -14.84
N LYS A 82 -4.38 -3.06 -15.91
CA LYS A 82 -3.74 -3.84 -16.98
C LYS A 82 -2.41 -3.16 -17.34
N PRO A 83 -1.38 -3.89 -17.80
CA PRO A 83 -0.21 -3.27 -18.42
C PRO A 83 -0.67 -2.49 -19.65
N GLN A 84 -1.10 -1.25 -19.46
CA GLN A 84 -1.31 -0.31 -20.53
C GLN A 84 0.08 0.01 -21.04
N GLN A 85 0.38 -0.55 -22.22
CA GLN A 85 1.37 0.04 -23.12
C GLN A 85 1.17 1.54 -23.07
N GLN A 86 2.18 2.27 -22.59
CA GLN A 86 2.23 3.72 -22.73
C GLN A 86 1.95 4.02 -24.21
N PRO A 87 0.93 4.81 -24.58
CA PRO A 87 0.97 5.43 -25.88
C PRO A 87 2.16 6.39 -25.84
N GLN A 88 3.25 6.01 -26.51
CA GLN A 88 4.35 6.91 -26.83
C GLN A 88 3.73 8.19 -27.37
N ARG A 89 3.97 9.30 -26.65
CA ARG A 89 3.70 10.64 -27.18
C ARG A 89 4.53 10.79 -28.46
N VAL A 90 3.83 10.93 -29.58
CA VAL A 90 4.38 11.38 -30.87
C VAL A 90 4.43 12.90 -30.86
#